data_AF-A0A8X6L0R4-F1
#
_entry.id   AF-A0A8X6L0R4-F1
#
_cell.length_a   1.000
_cell.length_b   1.000
_cell.length_c   1.000
_cell.angle_alpha   90.00
_cell.angle_beta   90.00
_cell.angle_gamma   90.00
#
_symmetry.space_group_name_H-M   'P 1'
#
loop_
_entity.id
_entity.type
_entity.pdbx_description
1 polymer ?
#
loop_
_entity_poly.entity_id
_entity_poly.type
_entity_poly.pdbx_seq_one_letter_code
_entity_poly.pdbx_strand_id
1 'polypeptide(L)'
;MLNTYPKNMWNNNTVVNNTANQNSNQNNKTVTHGVTSPISTAFPKPDDLQRTKELEKVLRDFGVFESDEELAHRTEVLNKIIQLFKQWIREISIKKNMPPNVAETVSGKMYTFGSYRLGVHTKGSDIDILCVAPRHVERSDFFTSFVELLRKQPEVQDLRAIEEAYVPVIK
;
A
#
# COMPACT_ATOMS: atom_id res chain seq x y z
N MET A 1 7.17 -19.27 -12.71
CA MET A 1 7.96 -18.46 -11.75
C MET A 1 7.19 -17.18 -11.48
N LEU A 2 6.33 -17.16 -10.45
CA LEU A 2 5.46 -16.02 -10.08
C LEU A 2 6.05 -15.20 -8.92
N ASN A 3 7.36 -14.95 -8.94
CA ASN A 3 8.10 -14.42 -7.79
C ASN A 3 8.62 -12.98 -7.98
N THR A 4 7.90 -12.15 -8.76
CA THR A 4 8.32 -10.75 -8.97
C THR A 4 7.83 -9.80 -7.88
N TYR A 5 6.96 -10.24 -6.97
CA TYR A 5 6.52 -9.45 -5.82
C TYR A 5 7.10 -10.00 -4.51
N PRO A 6 7.77 -9.18 -3.68
CA PRO A 6 8.26 -9.63 -2.40
C PRO A 6 7.10 -10.12 -1.53
N LYS A 7 7.15 -11.40 -1.12
CA LYS A 7 6.19 -12.07 -0.21
C LYS A 7 5.97 -11.35 1.13
N ASN A 8 6.78 -10.34 1.41
CA ASN A 8 6.91 -9.68 2.70
C ASN A 8 5.88 -8.56 2.89
N MET A 9 5.14 -8.16 1.84
CA MET A 9 4.11 -7.09 1.95
C MET A 9 2.86 -7.49 2.75
N TRP A 10 2.72 -8.77 3.13
CA TRP A 10 1.54 -9.33 3.81
C TRP A 10 1.82 -9.79 5.26
N ASN A 11 3.04 -9.62 5.79
CA ASN A 11 3.38 -10.15 7.11
C ASN A 11 3.17 -9.12 8.23
N ASN A 12 2.01 -9.16 8.89
CA ASN A 12 1.71 -8.44 10.14
C ASN A 12 1.46 -9.42 11.30
N ASN A 13 2.39 -10.35 11.55
CA ASN A 13 2.32 -11.21 12.73
C ASN A 13 3.22 -10.65 13.84
N THR A 14 2.67 -9.75 14.66
CA THR A 14 3.10 -9.59 16.05
C THR A 14 2.55 -10.78 16.83
N VAL A 15 3.40 -11.79 17.03
CA VAL A 15 3.12 -12.93 17.91
C VAL A 15 3.14 -12.42 19.36
N VAL A 16 1.95 -12.27 19.96
CA VAL A 16 1.80 -12.18 21.41
C VAL A 16 1.55 -13.60 21.91
N ASN A 17 2.56 -14.20 22.54
CA ASN A 17 2.46 -15.50 23.18
C ASN A 17 1.53 -15.39 24.41
N ASN A 18 0.45 -16.17 24.43
CA ASN A 18 -0.27 -16.49 25.66
C ASN A 18 -0.56 -17.98 25.71
N THR A 19 0.04 -18.64 26.68
CA THR A 19 -0.05 -20.06 26.97
C THR A 19 -1.28 -20.31 27.86
N ALA A 20 -2.29 -21.04 27.38
CA ALA A 20 -3.27 -21.72 28.23
C ALA A 20 -4.02 -22.85 27.48
N ASN A 21 -3.83 -24.06 28.00
CA ASN A 21 -4.51 -25.36 27.85
C ASN A 21 -5.79 -25.53 27.00
N GLN A 22 -5.65 -26.47 26.05
CA GLN A 22 -6.47 -27.64 25.67
C GLN A 22 -8.02 -27.64 25.65
N ASN A 23 -8.48 -28.36 24.61
CA ASN A 23 -9.80 -28.94 24.33
C ASN A 23 -10.85 -28.04 23.66
N SER A 24 -10.88 -28.10 22.32
CA SER A 24 -12.14 -28.02 21.57
C SER A 24 -12.04 -28.74 20.23
N ASN A 25 -13.05 -29.58 19.96
CA ASN A 25 -13.31 -30.27 18.70
C ASN A 25 -13.10 -29.34 17.49
N GLN A 26 -12.20 -29.70 16.59
CA GLN A 26 -11.98 -29.00 15.34
C GLN A 26 -13.15 -29.24 14.38
N ASN A 27 -14.22 -28.45 14.55
CA ASN A 27 -15.13 -28.16 13.46
C ASN A 27 -14.34 -27.34 12.42
N ASN A 28 -13.78 -28.01 11.42
CA ASN A 28 -13.20 -27.37 10.23
C ASN A 28 -14.30 -26.60 9.50
N LYS A 29 -14.56 -25.35 9.89
CA LYS A 29 -15.38 -24.41 9.13
C LYS A 29 -14.70 -24.20 7.78
N THR A 30 -15.27 -24.77 6.72
CA THR A 30 -14.93 -24.43 5.34
C THR A 30 -15.09 -22.93 5.16
N VAL A 31 -13.97 -22.24 4.90
CA VAL A 31 -13.98 -20.81 4.60
C VAL A 31 -14.74 -20.63 3.28
N THR A 32 -15.93 -20.03 3.37
CA THR A 32 -16.70 -19.66 2.18
C THR A 32 -16.30 -18.24 1.79
N HIS A 33 -15.88 -18.05 0.54
CA HIS A 33 -15.61 -16.74 -0.01
C HIS A 33 -16.85 -16.23 -0.74
N GLY A 34 -17.55 -15.26 -0.16
CA GLY A 34 -18.78 -14.67 -0.70
C GLY A 34 -20.02 -15.01 0.12
N VAL A 35 -21.19 -14.53 -0.36
CA VAL A 35 -22.49 -14.67 0.33
C VAL A 35 -23.27 -15.93 -0.09
N THR A 36 -22.83 -16.60 -1.17
CA THR A 36 -23.46 -17.82 -1.71
C THR A 36 -22.42 -18.92 -1.92
N SER A 37 -22.88 -20.16 -2.06
CA SER A 37 -22.04 -21.29 -2.43
C SER A 37 -21.41 -21.13 -3.82
N PRO A 38 -20.24 -21.75 -4.08
CA PRO A 38 -19.60 -21.72 -5.39
C PRO A 38 -20.46 -22.44 -6.44
N ILE A 39 -20.47 -21.93 -7.67
CA ILE A 39 -21.14 -22.56 -8.83
C ILE A 39 -20.44 -23.87 -9.22
N SER A 40 -19.10 -23.88 -9.14
CA SER A 40 -18.28 -25.05 -9.43
C SER A 40 -17.03 -25.03 -8.57
N THR A 41 -16.62 -26.20 -8.11
CA THR A 41 -15.33 -26.45 -7.41
C THR A 41 -14.37 -27.26 -8.29
N ALA A 42 -14.69 -27.42 -9.58
CA ALA A 42 -13.84 -28.15 -10.51
C ALA A 42 -12.51 -27.41 -10.74
N PHE A 43 -11.41 -28.17 -10.71
CA PHE A 43 -10.08 -27.67 -11.03
C PHE A 43 -9.87 -27.52 -12.55
N PRO A 44 -8.93 -26.66 -13.00
CA PRO A 44 -8.65 -26.47 -14.42
C PRO A 44 -8.12 -27.75 -15.08
N LYS A 45 -8.51 -27.96 -16.34
CA LYS A 45 -7.99 -29.04 -17.21
C LYS A 45 -6.63 -28.64 -17.80
N PRO A 46 -5.86 -29.60 -18.34
CA PRO A 46 -4.61 -29.29 -19.03
C PRO A 46 -4.74 -28.24 -20.14
N ASP A 47 -5.83 -28.26 -20.90
CA ASP A 47 -6.09 -27.28 -21.96
C ASP A 47 -6.30 -25.86 -21.41
N ASP A 48 -6.97 -25.72 -20.26
CA ASP A 48 -7.19 -24.42 -19.59
C ASP A 48 -5.86 -23.79 -19.15
N LEU A 49 -4.92 -24.62 -18.68
CA LEU A 49 -3.57 -24.19 -18.30
C LEU A 49 -2.77 -23.73 -19.52
N GLN A 50 -2.93 -24.40 -20.66
CA GLN A 50 -2.30 -23.98 -21.92
C GLN A 50 -2.87 -22.64 -22.40
N ARG A 51 -4.20 -22.47 -22.37
CA ARG A 51 -4.85 -21.19 -22.70
C ARG A 51 -4.44 -20.06 -21.78
N THR A 52 -4.24 -20.35 -20.49
CA THR A 52 -3.73 -19.36 -19.53
C THR A 52 -2.34 -18.85 -19.91
N LYS A 53 -1.43 -19.73 -20.37
CA LYS A 53 -0.10 -19.32 -20.85
C LYS A 53 -0.15 -18.48 -22.12
N GLU A 54 -1.03 -18.83 -23.05
CA GLU A 54 -1.25 -18.07 -24.28
C GLU A 54 -1.77 -16.67 -23.97
N LEU A 55 -2.73 -16.55 -23.05
CA LEU A 55 -3.22 -15.26 -22.55
C LEU A 55 -2.10 -14.43 -21.92
N GLU A 56 -1.31 -15.04 -21.04
CA GLU A 56 -0.18 -14.34 -20.40
C GLU A 56 0.82 -13.81 -21.42
N LYS A 57 1.15 -14.61 -22.45
CA LYS A 57 2.04 -14.18 -23.54
C LYS A 57 1.48 -12.96 -24.25
N VAL A 58 0.20 -12.97 -24.61
CA VAL A 58 -0.45 -11.83 -25.27
C VAL A 58 -0.38 -10.59 -24.38
N LEU A 59 -0.71 -10.69 -23.10
CA LEU A 59 -0.64 -9.57 -22.16
C LEU A 59 0.78 -8.98 -22.03
N ARG A 60 1.81 -9.82 -22.10
CA ARG A 60 3.22 -9.37 -22.16
C ARG A 60 3.53 -8.64 -23.45
N ASP A 61 3.08 -9.17 -24.59
CA ASP A 61 3.27 -8.54 -25.91
C ASP A 61 2.59 -7.16 -25.97
N PHE A 62 1.49 -6.96 -25.24
CA PHE A 62 0.80 -5.66 -25.09
C PHE A 62 1.43 -4.73 -24.04
N GLY A 63 2.51 -5.13 -23.36
CA GLY A 63 3.19 -4.30 -22.35
C GLY A 63 2.36 -4.03 -21.10
N VAL A 64 1.44 -4.93 -20.75
CA VAL A 64 0.58 -4.79 -19.55
C VAL A 64 1.40 -4.92 -18.26
N PHE A 65 2.45 -5.73 -18.28
CA PHE A 65 3.33 -5.91 -17.13
C PHE A 65 4.43 -4.85 -17.11
N GLU A 66 4.61 -4.24 -15.95
CA GLU A 66 5.69 -3.30 -15.68
C GLU A 66 7.06 -4.00 -15.62
N SER A 67 8.14 -3.31 -15.97
CA SER A 67 9.50 -3.86 -15.89
C SER A 67 10.02 -3.87 -14.45
N ASP A 68 11.04 -4.71 -14.18
CA ASP A 68 11.66 -4.78 -12.85
C ASP A 68 12.31 -3.45 -12.45
N GLU A 69 12.85 -2.69 -13.42
CA GLU A 69 13.42 -1.36 -13.21
C GLU A 69 12.36 -0.33 -12.82
N GLU A 70 11.20 -0.35 -13.47
CA GLU A 70 10.07 0.53 -13.16
C GLU A 70 9.51 0.22 -11.76
N LEU A 71 9.37 -1.07 -11.41
CA LEU A 71 8.98 -1.52 -10.08
C LEU A 71 9.99 -1.09 -8.99
N ALA A 72 11.29 -1.18 -9.28
CA ALA A 72 12.35 -0.73 -8.37
C ALA A 72 12.28 0.78 -8.16
N HIS A 73 12.10 1.55 -9.23
CA HIS A 73 11.96 3.00 -9.15
C HIS A 73 10.74 3.43 -8.30
N ARG A 74 9.57 2.80 -8.52
CA ARG A 74 8.39 3.04 -7.68
C ARG A 74 8.64 2.76 -6.21
N THR A 75 9.38 1.69 -5.91
CA THR A 75 9.73 1.30 -4.54
C THR A 75 10.65 2.34 -3.90
N GLU A 76 11.61 2.89 -4.64
CA GLU A 76 12.48 3.97 -4.19
C GLU A 76 11.69 5.24 -3.86
N VAL A 77 10.80 5.67 -4.77
CA VAL A 77 9.93 6.84 -4.57
C VAL A 77 9.03 6.66 -3.35
N LEU A 78 8.42 5.48 -3.20
CA LEU A 78 7.62 5.13 -2.03
C LEU A 78 8.41 5.21 -0.72
N ASN A 79 9.63 4.68 -0.71
CA ASN A 79 10.47 4.77 0.48
C ASN A 79 10.81 6.23 0.81
N LYS A 80 11.12 7.05 -0.19
CA LYS A 80 11.43 8.47 0.00
C LYS A 80 10.25 9.23 0.59
N ILE A 81 9.05 9.08 0.02
CA ILE A 81 7.86 9.79 0.52
C ILE A 81 7.45 9.33 1.93
N ILE A 82 7.66 8.05 2.26
CA ILE A 82 7.46 7.52 3.63
C ILE A 82 8.40 8.21 4.62
N GLN A 83 9.67 8.44 4.27
CA GLN A 83 10.59 9.14 5.16
C GLN A 83 10.21 10.61 5.34
N LEU A 84 9.85 11.30 4.25
CA LEU A 84 9.38 12.69 4.31
C LEU A 84 8.14 12.81 5.20
N PHE A 85 7.20 11.87 5.11
CA PHE A 85 6.01 11.86 5.94
C PHE A 85 6.31 11.65 7.43
N LYS A 86 7.23 10.75 7.76
CA LYS A 86 7.66 10.52 9.15
C LYS A 86 8.37 11.75 9.72
N GLN A 87 9.28 12.33 8.95
CA GLN A 87 9.96 13.57 9.31
C GLN A 87 8.95 14.70 9.55
N TRP A 88 8.01 14.87 8.63
CA TRP A 88 6.96 15.89 8.73
C TRP A 88 6.10 15.73 9.98
N ILE A 89 5.67 14.50 10.31
CA ILE A 89 4.89 14.23 11.54
C ILE A 89 5.68 14.62 12.78
N ARG A 90 6.98 14.32 12.83
CA ARG A 90 7.85 14.72 13.94
C ARG A 90 7.92 16.24 14.05
N GLU A 91 8.14 16.95 12.94
CA GLU A 91 8.21 18.41 12.89
C GLU A 91 6.90 19.07 13.36
N ILE A 92 5.75 18.57 12.88
CA ILE A 92 4.43 19.07 13.30
C ILE A 92 4.17 18.78 14.77
N SER A 93 4.58 17.62 15.27
CA SER A 93 4.45 17.28 16.69
C SER A 93 5.20 18.28 17.57
N ILE A 94 6.45 18.59 17.23
CA ILE A 94 7.25 19.60 17.95
C ILE A 94 6.61 20.99 17.84
N LYS A 95 6.15 21.39 16.65
CA LYS A 95 5.48 22.68 16.41
C LYS A 95 4.21 22.83 17.26
N LYS A 96 3.52 21.72 17.55
CA LYS A 96 2.35 21.68 18.45
C LYS A 96 2.74 21.45 19.91
N ASN A 97 3.95 21.88 20.30
CA ASN A 97 4.49 21.86 21.66
C ASN A 97 4.70 20.46 22.27
N MET A 98 4.80 19.41 21.45
CA MET A 98 5.21 18.10 21.95
C MET A 98 6.71 18.11 22.28
N PRO A 99 7.13 17.63 23.46
CA PRO A 99 8.55 17.50 23.79
C PRO A 99 9.30 16.65 22.75
N PRO A 100 10.53 17.04 22.34
CA PRO A 100 11.25 16.34 21.28
C PRO A 100 11.40 14.83 21.50
N ASN A 101 11.68 14.41 22.74
CA ASN A 101 11.80 13.00 23.10
C ASN A 101 10.50 12.21 22.90
N VAL A 102 9.34 12.85 23.05
CA VAL A 102 8.04 12.24 22.78
C VAL A 102 7.75 12.26 21.27
N ALA A 103 8.08 13.35 20.58
CA ALA A 103 7.88 13.48 19.14
C ALA A 103 8.64 12.43 18.33
N GLU A 104 9.82 11.98 18.78
CA GLU A 104 10.55 10.86 18.15
C GLU A 104 9.79 9.53 18.21
N THR A 105 8.93 9.34 19.22
CA THR A 105 8.13 8.11 19.36
C THR A 105 6.84 8.15 18.55
N VAL A 106 6.45 9.34 18.07
CA VAL A 106 5.26 9.54 17.26
C VAL A 106 5.58 9.29 15.81
N SER A 107 4.78 8.45 15.16
CA SER A 107 4.94 8.14 13.75
C SER A 107 3.60 8.07 13.04
N GLY A 108 3.64 8.14 11.71
CA GLY A 108 2.52 7.85 10.85
C GLY A 108 2.77 6.63 9.98
N LYS A 109 1.73 6.17 9.31
CA LYS A 109 1.79 5.05 8.37
C LYS A 109 1.21 5.46 7.04
N MET A 110 1.87 5.09 5.97
CA MET A 110 1.34 5.19 4.61
C MET A 110 0.90 3.81 4.16
N TYR A 111 -0.25 3.74 3.50
CA TYR A 111 -0.80 2.52 2.95
C TYR A 111 -1.05 2.73 1.47
N THR A 112 -0.49 1.84 0.65
CA THR A 112 -0.88 1.80 -0.75
C THR A 112 -2.25 1.14 -0.89
N PHE A 113 -3.06 1.64 -1.81
CA PHE A 113 -4.32 1.03 -2.23
C PHE A 113 -4.40 1.03 -3.76
N GLY A 114 -5.57 0.73 -4.33
CA GLY A 114 -5.75 0.74 -5.77
C GLY A 114 -4.99 -0.38 -6.51
N SER A 115 -4.79 -0.18 -7.82
CA SER A 115 -4.20 -1.17 -8.72
C SER A 115 -2.79 -1.59 -8.31
N TYR A 116 -1.98 -0.63 -7.83
CA TYR A 116 -0.62 -0.89 -7.37
C TYR A 116 -0.60 -1.85 -6.18
N ARG A 117 -1.47 -1.66 -5.18
CA ARG A 117 -1.54 -2.56 -4.03
C ARG A 117 -1.99 -3.97 -4.42
N LEU A 118 -2.82 -4.09 -5.44
CA LEU A 118 -3.32 -5.37 -5.95
C LEU A 118 -2.33 -6.09 -6.87
N GLY A 119 -1.25 -5.43 -7.31
CA GLY A 119 -0.26 -6.00 -8.24
C GLY A 119 -0.75 -6.15 -9.67
N VAL A 120 -1.77 -5.37 -10.05
CA VAL A 120 -2.40 -5.36 -11.39
C VAL A 120 -2.26 -3.99 -12.07
N HIS A 121 -1.39 -3.12 -11.57
CA HIS A 121 -1.07 -1.85 -12.21
C HIS A 121 -0.30 -2.09 -13.51
N THR A 122 -0.50 -1.20 -14.47
CA THR A 122 0.22 -1.21 -15.75
C THR A 122 1.26 -0.10 -15.76
N LYS A 123 2.14 -0.13 -16.76
CA LYS A 123 3.06 0.96 -17.06
C LYS A 123 2.32 2.30 -17.10
N GLY A 124 2.86 3.30 -16.42
CA GLY A 124 2.28 4.64 -16.32
C GLY A 124 1.08 4.78 -15.37
N SER A 125 0.64 3.71 -14.69
CA SER A 125 -0.38 3.83 -13.63
C SER A 125 0.16 4.63 -12.43
N ASP A 126 -0.72 5.34 -11.73
CA ASP A 126 -0.36 6.06 -10.50
C ASP A 126 -0.11 5.11 -9.31
N ILE A 127 0.45 5.64 -8.22
CA ILE A 127 0.49 4.97 -6.92
C ILE A 127 -0.45 5.69 -5.97
N ASP A 128 -1.55 5.03 -5.62
CA ASP A 128 -2.49 5.55 -4.64
C ASP A 128 -1.98 5.32 -3.21
N ILE A 129 -1.78 6.39 -2.44
CA ILE A 129 -1.26 6.35 -1.07
C ILE A 129 -2.22 7.03 -0.10
N LEU A 130 -2.64 6.30 0.94
CA LEU A 130 -3.34 6.85 2.10
C LEU A 130 -2.36 7.17 3.21
N CYS A 131 -2.34 8.42 3.66
CA CYS A 131 -1.57 8.89 4.79
C CYS A 131 -2.38 8.78 6.09
N VAL A 132 -1.90 7.97 7.04
CA VAL A 132 -2.51 7.84 8.38
C VAL A 132 -1.59 8.51 9.39
N ALA A 133 -2.05 9.64 9.93
CA ALA A 133 -1.33 10.46 10.91
C ALA A 133 -2.01 10.42 12.29
N PRO A 134 -1.26 10.70 13.37
CA PRO A 134 -1.81 10.84 14.73
C PRO A 134 -2.85 11.94 14.85
N ARG A 135 -3.68 11.87 15.91
CA ARG A 135 -4.83 12.77 16.13
C ARG A 135 -4.49 14.27 16.11
N HIS A 136 -3.31 14.68 16.57
CA HIS A 136 -2.93 16.09 16.62
C HIS A 136 -2.50 16.66 15.27
N VAL A 137 -2.32 15.83 14.24
CA VAL A 137 -2.02 16.27 12.88
C VAL A 137 -3.33 16.49 12.14
N GLU A 138 -3.57 17.73 11.71
CA GLU A 138 -4.83 18.11 11.06
C GLU A 138 -4.71 18.04 9.54
N ARG A 139 -5.87 18.03 8.86
CA ARG A 139 -5.90 18.10 7.39
C ARG A 139 -5.30 19.40 6.87
N SER A 140 -5.51 20.51 7.58
CA SER A 140 -4.89 21.80 7.29
C SER A 140 -3.36 21.71 7.31
N ASP A 141 -2.77 20.97 8.26
CA ASP A 141 -1.32 20.75 8.31
C ASP A 141 -0.84 20.00 7.04
N PHE A 142 -1.61 19.00 6.60
CA PHE A 142 -1.32 18.19 5.40
C PHE A 142 -1.35 19.03 4.11
N PHE A 143 -2.35 19.89 3.94
CA PHE A 143 -2.45 20.72 2.74
C PHE A 143 -1.61 22.00 2.76
N THR A 144 -1.00 22.32 3.91
CA THR A 144 -0.07 23.45 4.03
C THR A 144 1.37 22.96 4.15
N SER A 145 1.80 22.61 5.36
CA SER A 145 3.19 22.32 5.67
C SER A 145 3.76 21.08 4.97
N PHE A 146 2.95 20.04 4.73
CA PHE A 146 3.41 18.87 3.98
C PHE A 146 3.56 19.17 2.49
N VAL A 147 2.63 19.94 1.91
CA VAL A 147 2.76 20.45 0.52
C VAL A 147 4.05 21.27 0.37
N GLU A 148 4.36 22.16 1.33
CA GLU A 148 5.61 22.93 1.31
C GLU A 148 6.85 22.03 1.43
N LEU A 149 6.79 20.95 2.21
CA LEU A 149 7.89 19.99 2.32
C LEU A 149 8.11 19.25 0.99
N LEU A 150 7.02 18.83 0.33
CA LEU A 150 7.07 18.16 -0.97
C LEU A 150 7.63 19.09 -2.06
N ARG A 151 7.20 20.37 -2.08
CA ARG A 151 7.67 21.36 -3.05
C ARG A 151 9.18 21.62 -2.99
N LYS A 152 9.82 21.38 -1.84
CA LYS A 152 11.27 21.52 -1.66
C LYS A 152 12.08 20.36 -2.24
N GLN A 153 11.42 19.26 -2.62
CA GLN A 153 12.11 18.11 -3.20
C GLN A 153 12.38 18.36 -4.70
N PRO A 154 13.62 18.24 -5.19
CA PRO A 154 13.94 18.53 -6.58
C PRO A 154 13.26 17.58 -7.58
N GLU A 155 12.85 16.40 -7.14
CA GLU A 155 12.16 15.40 -7.98
C GLU A 155 10.65 15.64 -8.11
N VAL A 156 10.07 16.51 -7.27
CA VAL A 156 8.63 16.78 -7.28
C VAL A 156 8.31 17.81 -8.35
N GLN A 157 7.41 17.45 -9.27
CA GLN A 157 6.92 18.28 -10.36
C GLN A 157 5.38 18.31 -10.34
N ASP A 158 4.78 19.35 -10.92
CA ASP A 158 3.31 19.49 -11.09
C ASP A 158 2.44 19.32 -9.82
N LEU A 159 3.03 19.64 -8.64
CA LEU A 159 2.41 19.50 -7.33
C LEU A 159 1.14 20.36 -7.19
N ARG A 160 0.01 19.71 -6.91
CA ARG A 160 -1.32 20.31 -6.78
C ARG A 160 -2.05 19.79 -5.55
N ALA A 161 -2.43 20.70 -4.66
CA ALA A 161 -3.33 20.41 -3.55
C ALA A 161 -4.78 20.64 -3.98
N ILE A 162 -5.66 19.65 -3.75
CA ILE A 162 -7.09 19.70 -4.10
C ILE A 162 -7.89 19.40 -2.83
N GLU A 163 -8.18 20.44 -2.06
CA GLU A 163 -8.87 20.34 -0.77
C GLU A 163 -10.39 20.16 -0.90
N GLU A 164 -10.98 20.76 -1.94
CA GLU A 164 -12.45 20.81 -2.14
C GLU A 164 -13.03 19.55 -2.82
N ALA A 165 -12.21 18.52 -3.03
CA ALA A 165 -12.67 17.25 -3.59
C ALA A 165 -13.46 16.43 -2.54
N TYR A 166 -14.31 15.50 -3.01
CA TYR A 166 -15.02 14.56 -2.12
C TYR A 166 -14.05 13.77 -1.22
N VAL A 167 -12.91 13.37 -1.78
CA VAL A 167 -11.75 12.89 -1.01
C VAL A 167 -10.59 13.87 -1.29
N PRO A 168 -10.24 14.74 -0.33
CA PRO A 168 -9.15 15.70 -0.49
C PRO A 168 -7.82 15.00 -0.78
N VAL A 169 -7.03 15.54 -1.73
CA VAL A 169 -5.83 14.87 -2.25
C VAL A 169 -4.73 15.85 -2.67
N ILE A 170 -3.47 15.42 -2.54
CA ILE A 170 -2.30 16.07 -3.14
C ILE A 170 -1.89 15.21 -4.35
N LYS A 171 -1.70 15.85 -5.50
CA LYS A 171 -1.22 15.23 -6.74
C LYS A 171 0.13 15.79 -7.13
#